data_AF-A0A7S4LQB0-F1
#
_entry.id   AF-A0A7S4LQB0-F1
#
_cell.length_a   1.000
_cell.length_b   1.000
_cell.length_c   1.000
_cell.angle_alpha   90.00
_cell.angle_beta   90.00
_cell.angle_gamma   90.00
#
_symmetry.space_group_name_H-M   'P 1'
#
loop_
_entity.id
_entity.type
_entity.pdbx_description
1 polymer ?
#
loop_
_entity_poly.entity_id
_entity_poly.type
_entity_poly.pdbx_seq_one_letter_code
_entity_poly.pdbx_strand_id
1 'polypeptide(L)'
;VGGVSEDHSHEQFFWDDATVDRLWAVARRYRKPLFLCCPSLAYRAEQERHDYVLLDRDTRFKFLNGFRRFSLTQPFILPRAFDYDAIFLDPPFANVSPEALADCVRLMAPTTEHQRVPLFCAFPVDRGPELQAAFAASDGPKLVPKPRHLTYRSTVPAATQMRIVLFGPNGVGC
;
A
#
# COMPACT_ATOMS: atom_id res chain seq x y z
N VAL A 1 -14.14 -5.13 4.95
CA VAL A 1 -13.76 -3.81 5.50
C VAL A 1 -14.93 -2.84 5.34
N GLY A 2 -15.43 -2.20 6.40
CA GLY A 2 -16.55 -1.25 6.31
C GLY A 2 -17.82 -1.79 5.63
N GLY A 3 -18.16 -3.06 5.88
CA GLY A 3 -19.28 -3.74 5.21
C GLY A 3 -18.99 -4.25 3.79
N VAL A 4 -17.85 -3.91 3.19
CA VAL A 4 -17.39 -4.44 1.89
C VAL A 4 -16.72 -5.80 2.10
N SER A 5 -17.19 -6.81 1.37
CA SER A 5 -16.57 -8.14 1.28
C SER A 5 -15.46 -8.18 0.23
N GLU A 6 -14.48 -9.06 0.46
CA GLU A 6 -13.38 -9.29 -0.48
C GLU A 6 -13.88 -9.72 -1.86
N ASP A 7 -13.16 -9.32 -2.89
CA ASP A 7 -13.38 -9.76 -4.26
C ASP A 7 -12.08 -10.37 -4.80
N HIS A 8 -11.99 -11.71 -4.71
CA HIS A 8 -10.79 -12.44 -5.08
C HIS A 8 -10.53 -12.46 -6.59
N SER A 9 -11.53 -12.14 -7.41
CA SER A 9 -11.34 -11.97 -8.87
C SER A 9 -10.45 -10.76 -9.20
N HIS A 10 -10.37 -9.80 -8.28
CA HIS A 10 -9.50 -8.64 -8.33
C HIS A 10 -8.26 -8.76 -7.43
N GLU A 11 -7.96 -9.97 -6.93
CA GLU A 11 -6.92 -10.22 -5.92
C GLU A 11 -7.04 -9.35 -4.66
N GLN A 12 -8.27 -8.98 -4.29
CA GLN A 12 -8.51 -8.18 -3.10
C GLN A 12 -8.57 -9.08 -1.87
N PHE A 13 -7.57 -8.97 -1.00
CA PHE A 13 -7.52 -9.64 0.28
C PHE A 13 -7.38 -8.60 1.38
N PHE A 14 -8.14 -8.74 2.47
CA PHE A 14 -8.06 -7.83 3.61
C PHE A 14 -7.20 -8.43 4.71
N TRP A 15 -6.31 -7.60 5.26
CA TRP A 15 -5.56 -7.94 6.46
C TRP A 15 -6.48 -8.24 7.65
N ASP A 16 -6.04 -9.15 8.51
CA ASP A 16 -6.67 -9.36 9.81
C ASP A 16 -6.47 -8.15 10.73
N ASP A 17 -7.21 -8.13 11.84
CA ASP A 17 -7.18 -6.99 12.75
C ASP A 17 -5.78 -6.79 13.37
N ALA A 18 -5.06 -7.87 13.68
CA ALA A 18 -3.71 -7.79 14.25
C ALA A 18 -2.71 -7.13 13.29
N THR A 19 -2.77 -7.46 12.00
CA THR A 19 -1.94 -6.84 10.96
C THR A 19 -2.35 -5.39 10.74
N VAL A 20 -3.65 -5.09 10.66
CA VAL A 20 -4.13 -3.70 10.54
C VAL A 20 -3.63 -2.86 11.71
N ASP A 21 -3.76 -3.32 12.95
CA ASP A 21 -3.35 -2.59 14.16
C ASP A 21 -1.85 -2.28 14.15
N ARG A 22 -1.04 -3.26 13.76
CA ARG A 22 0.41 -3.14 13.66
C ARG A 22 0.83 -2.13 12.59
N LEU A 23 0.27 -2.24 11.39
CA LEU A 23 0.58 -1.31 10.31
C LEU A 23 0.05 0.10 10.61
N TRP A 24 -1.12 0.20 11.24
CA TRP A 24 -1.69 1.46 11.67
C TRP A 24 -0.83 2.19 12.71
N ALA A 25 -0.19 1.46 13.64
CA ALA A 25 0.75 2.06 14.60
C ALA A 25 1.95 2.76 13.93
N VAL A 26 2.27 2.39 12.69
CA VAL A 26 3.26 3.08 11.84
C VAL A 26 2.59 4.18 11.04
N ALA A 27 1.49 3.88 10.33
CA ALA A 27 0.80 4.81 9.44
C ALA A 27 0.30 6.08 10.14
N ARG A 28 -0.21 5.96 11.37
CA ARG A 28 -0.73 7.09 12.14
C ARG A 28 0.31 8.13 12.58
N ARG A 29 1.61 7.83 12.40
CA ARG A 29 2.71 8.77 12.67
C ARG A 29 2.85 9.83 11.58
N TYR A 30 2.26 9.57 10.43
CA TYR A 30 2.22 10.47 9.29
C TYR A 30 0.93 11.29 9.34
N ARG A 31 1.03 12.59 9.04
CA ARG A 31 -0.10 13.53 9.08
C ARG A 31 -1.17 13.15 8.07
N LYS A 32 -0.78 12.70 6.87
CA LYS A 32 -1.69 12.39 5.77
C LYS A 32 -1.14 11.26 4.90
N PRO A 33 -1.14 10.00 5.40
CA PRO A 33 -0.71 8.86 4.62
C PRO A 33 -1.59 8.63 3.39
N LEU A 34 -0.94 8.23 2.30
CA LEU A 34 -1.60 7.72 1.10
C LEU A 34 -1.66 6.20 1.17
N PHE A 35 -2.87 5.66 1.12
CA PHE A 35 -3.16 4.24 1.01
C PHE A 35 -3.42 3.89 -0.46
N LEU A 36 -2.51 3.15 -1.09
CA LEU A 36 -2.61 2.71 -2.47
C LEU A 36 -3.01 1.23 -2.52
N CYS A 37 -4.18 0.93 -3.06
CA CYS A 37 -4.78 -0.41 -3.03
C CYS A 37 -4.94 -0.98 -1.61
N CYS A 38 -5.00 -0.11 -0.60
CA CYS A 38 -4.94 -0.51 0.81
C CYS A 38 -6.18 -0.01 1.59
N PRO A 39 -7.39 -0.52 1.27
CA PRO A 39 -8.63 -0.03 1.86
C PRO A 39 -8.75 -0.36 3.36
N SER A 40 -8.06 -1.39 3.86
CA SER A 40 -8.07 -1.77 5.27
C SER A 40 -7.53 -0.67 6.18
N LEU A 41 -6.41 -0.04 5.81
CA LEU A 41 -5.84 1.09 6.57
C LEU A 41 -6.64 2.38 6.35
N ALA A 42 -7.15 2.62 5.15
CA ALA A 42 -8.02 3.77 4.89
C ALA A 42 -9.29 3.74 5.75
N TYR A 43 -9.92 2.57 5.89
CA TYR A 43 -11.06 2.41 6.78
C TYR A 43 -10.67 2.64 8.25
N ARG A 44 -9.51 2.14 8.70
CA ARG A 44 -9.00 2.41 10.05
C ARG A 44 -8.79 3.91 10.29
N ALA A 45 -8.19 4.62 9.33
CA ALA A 45 -7.99 6.07 9.39
C ALA A 45 -9.32 6.84 9.47
N GLU A 46 -10.33 6.44 8.69
CA GLU A 46 -11.68 7.03 8.73
C GLU A 46 -12.33 6.85 10.12
N GLN A 47 -12.24 5.65 10.70
CA GLN A 47 -12.79 5.40 12.05
C GLN A 47 -12.12 6.26 13.12
N GLU A 48 -10.82 6.54 12.97
CA GLU A 48 -10.06 7.40 13.89
C GLU A 48 -10.12 8.90 13.54
N ARG A 49 -10.85 9.29 12.48
CA ARG A 49 -10.89 10.68 11.98
C ARG A 49 -9.50 11.24 11.67
N HIS A 50 -8.59 10.38 11.22
CA HIS A 50 -7.26 10.77 10.79
C HIS A 50 -7.31 11.20 9.32
N ASP A 51 -6.50 12.18 8.92
CA ASP A 51 -6.44 12.60 7.52
C ASP A 51 -5.74 11.54 6.66
N TYR A 52 -6.29 11.21 5.50
CA TYR A 52 -5.69 10.24 4.59
C TYR A 52 -6.12 10.45 3.15
N VAL A 53 -5.46 9.73 2.24
CA VAL A 53 -5.92 9.55 0.87
C VAL A 53 -5.99 8.04 0.60
N LEU A 54 -7.08 7.57 0.00
CA LEU A 54 -7.18 6.22 -0.52
C LEU A 54 -7.23 6.28 -2.05
N LEU A 55 -6.27 5.64 -2.70
CA LEU A 55 -6.27 5.40 -4.13
C LEU A 55 -6.61 3.93 -4.39
N ASP A 56 -7.80 3.67 -4.91
CA ASP A 56 -8.27 2.30 -5.19
C ASP A 56 -9.16 2.25 -6.42
N ARG A 57 -9.17 1.11 -7.12
CA ARG A 57 -10.05 0.88 -8.29
C ARG A 57 -11.47 0.54 -7.85
N ASP A 58 -11.61 -0.03 -6.66
CA ASP A 58 -12.86 -0.54 -6.15
C ASP A 58 -13.75 0.59 -5.63
N THR A 59 -14.69 0.99 -6.48
CA THR A 59 -15.65 2.07 -6.17
C THR A 59 -16.61 1.74 -5.03
N ARG A 60 -16.63 0.50 -4.51
CA ARG A 60 -17.38 0.17 -3.30
C ARG A 60 -16.86 0.92 -2.08
N PHE A 61 -15.61 1.40 -2.11
CA PHE A 61 -15.02 2.26 -1.07
C PHE A 61 -15.32 3.76 -1.24
N LYS A 62 -16.14 4.19 -2.21
CA LYS A 62 -16.46 5.61 -2.42
C LYS A 62 -17.15 6.31 -1.24
N PHE A 63 -17.62 5.55 -0.25
CA PHE A 63 -18.19 6.10 0.99
C PHE A 63 -17.12 6.66 1.95
N LEU A 64 -15.84 6.32 1.72
CA LEU A 64 -14.70 6.82 2.46
C LEU A 64 -14.32 8.23 1.99
N ASN A 65 -14.17 9.18 2.92
CA ASN A 65 -13.95 10.59 2.58
C ASN A 65 -12.65 10.82 1.79
N GLY A 66 -11.61 10.04 2.11
CA GLY A 66 -10.31 10.08 1.43
C GLY A 66 -10.26 9.33 0.10
N PHE A 67 -11.34 8.65 -0.33
CA PHE A 67 -11.32 7.81 -1.54
C PHE A 67 -11.19 8.63 -2.82
N ARG A 68 -10.31 8.18 -3.71
CA ARG A 68 -10.20 8.60 -5.10
C ARG A 68 -10.02 7.36 -5.97
N ARG A 69 -10.79 7.30 -7.06
CA ARG A 69 -10.68 6.19 -8.01
C ARG A 69 -9.32 6.24 -8.69
N PHE A 70 -8.61 5.12 -8.67
CA PHE A 70 -7.27 4.97 -9.23
C PHE A 70 -7.08 3.57 -9.85
N SER A 71 -6.22 3.43 -10.85
CA SER A 71 -5.84 2.13 -11.41
C SER A 71 -4.33 2.05 -11.60
N LEU A 72 -3.70 0.99 -11.09
CA LEU A 72 -2.26 0.72 -11.29
C LEU A 72 -1.91 0.55 -12.77
N THR A 73 -2.84 0.08 -13.61
CA THR A 73 -2.63 -0.12 -15.05
C THR A 73 -2.84 1.15 -15.88
N GLN A 74 -3.42 2.19 -15.27
CA GLN A 74 -3.62 3.50 -15.88
C GLN A 74 -3.26 4.58 -14.85
N PRO A 75 -1.98 4.63 -14.40
CA PRO A 75 -1.56 5.59 -13.41
C PRO A 75 -1.66 6.99 -13.99
N PHE A 76 -2.07 7.95 -13.17
CA PHE A 76 -2.07 9.35 -13.52
C PHE A 76 -1.19 10.14 -12.55
N ILE A 77 -0.66 11.26 -13.04
CA ILE A 77 0.11 12.18 -12.21
C ILE A 77 -0.83 12.78 -11.17
N LEU A 78 -0.51 12.61 -9.88
CA LEU A 78 -1.25 13.27 -8.83
C LEU A 78 -1.09 14.80 -8.97
N PRO A 79 -2.19 15.58 -8.96
CA PRO A 79 -2.09 17.03 -8.93
C PRO A 79 -1.20 17.50 -7.77
N ARG A 80 -0.42 18.57 -7.93
CA ARG A 80 0.44 19.12 -6.85
C ARG A 80 -0.31 19.42 -5.55
N ALA A 81 -1.63 19.62 -5.60
CA ALA A 81 -2.48 19.82 -4.44
C ALA A 81 -2.79 18.53 -3.65
N PHE A 82 -2.43 17.35 -4.16
CA PHE A 82 -2.49 16.08 -3.42
C PHE A 82 -1.31 16.01 -2.45
N ASP A 83 -1.51 16.60 -1.29
CA ASP A 83 -0.59 16.52 -0.16
C ASP A 83 -0.67 15.14 0.51
N TYR A 84 0.48 14.48 0.64
CA TYR A 84 0.67 13.23 1.39
C TYR A 84 2.13 13.13 1.85
N ASP A 85 2.35 12.44 2.98
CA ASP A 85 3.66 12.37 3.64
C ASP A 85 4.18 10.94 3.91
N ALA A 86 3.44 9.92 3.43
CA ALA A 86 3.88 8.53 3.32
C ALA A 86 3.00 7.78 2.30
N ILE A 87 3.51 6.67 1.77
CA ILE A 87 2.74 5.74 0.93
C ILE A 87 2.72 4.36 1.59
N PHE A 88 1.53 3.78 1.71
CA PHE A 88 1.31 2.39 2.10
C PHE A 88 0.61 1.68 0.94
N LEU A 89 1.26 0.64 0.41
CA LEU A 89 0.90 -0.04 -0.82
C LEU A 89 0.61 -1.51 -0.53
N ASP A 90 -0.56 -1.99 -0.94
CA ASP A 90 -0.96 -3.41 -0.88
C ASP A 90 -1.49 -3.85 -2.26
N PRO A 91 -0.59 -4.14 -3.23
CA PRO A 91 -0.97 -4.30 -4.61
C PRO A 91 -1.49 -5.73 -4.90
N PRO A 92 -2.33 -5.90 -5.94
CA PRO A 92 -2.67 -7.21 -6.50
C PRO A 92 -1.44 -7.80 -7.21
N PHE A 93 -0.62 -8.54 -6.46
CA PHE A 93 0.75 -8.89 -6.86
C PHE A 93 0.87 -9.99 -7.92
N ALA A 94 -0.18 -10.77 -8.24
CA ALA A 94 -0.11 -11.70 -9.39
C ALA A 94 -0.34 -10.98 -10.72
N ASN A 95 -1.10 -9.88 -10.72
CA ASN A 95 -1.47 -9.16 -11.93
C ASN A 95 -0.64 -7.90 -12.22
N VAL A 96 0.24 -7.48 -11.30
CA VAL A 96 1.05 -6.27 -11.45
C VAL A 96 2.54 -6.60 -11.27
N SER A 97 3.36 -6.22 -12.24
CA SER A 97 4.81 -6.42 -12.19
C SER A 97 5.48 -5.42 -11.23
N PRO A 98 6.63 -5.77 -10.64
CA PRO A 98 7.40 -4.85 -9.81
C PRO A 98 7.79 -3.54 -10.52
N GLU A 99 8.10 -3.60 -11.82
CA GLU A 99 8.43 -2.45 -12.65
C GLU A 99 7.22 -1.52 -12.79
N ALA A 100 6.03 -2.08 -13.04
CA ALA A 100 4.80 -1.31 -13.11
C ALA A 100 4.46 -0.63 -11.76
N LEU A 101 4.73 -1.28 -10.63
CA LEU A 101 4.59 -0.66 -9.30
C LEU A 101 5.58 0.49 -9.11
N ALA A 102 6.84 0.30 -9.46
CA ALA A 102 7.89 1.31 -9.35
C ALA A 102 7.57 2.54 -10.22
N ASP A 103 7.17 2.32 -11.47
CA ASP A 103 6.74 3.39 -12.38
C ASP A 103 5.49 4.11 -11.88
N CYS A 104 4.51 3.38 -11.36
CA CYS A 104 3.32 3.97 -10.76
C CYS A 104 3.68 4.91 -9.61
N VAL A 105 4.51 4.45 -8.66
CA VAL A 105 4.92 5.28 -7.51
C VAL A 105 5.72 6.50 -7.98
N ARG A 106 6.60 6.33 -8.97
CA ARG A 106 7.38 7.43 -9.56
C ARG A 106 6.49 8.48 -10.23
N LEU A 107 5.49 8.05 -11.00
CA LEU A 107 4.51 8.95 -11.66
C LEU A 107 3.65 9.70 -10.64
N MET A 108 3.33 9.07 -9.52
CA MET A 108 2.58 9.69 -8.42
C MET A 108 3.40 10.73 -7.65
N ALA A 109 4.74 10.76 -7.81
CA ALA A 109 5.66 11.65 -7.11
C ALA A 109 6.24 12.76 -8.02
N PRO A 110 5.44 13.77 -8.42
CA PRO A 110 5.85 14.80 -9.38
C PRO A 110 6.85 15.83 -8.83
N THR A 111 7.16 15.81 -7.54
CA THR A 111 8.10 16.75 -6.91
C THR A 111 9.18 15.99 -6.14
N THR A 112 10.31 16.66 -5.87
CA THR A 112 11.41 16.10 -5.08
C THR A 112 10.97 15.78 -3.65
N GLU A 113 10.02 16.53 -3.09
CA GLU A 113 9.42 16.24 -1.78
C GLU A 113 8.64 14.92 -1.82
N HIS A 114 7.77 14.74 -2.82
CA HIS A 114 7.02 13.49 -2.98
C HIS A 114 7.93 12.29 -3.25
N GLN A 115 9.06 12.48 -3.94
CA GLN A 115 10.04 11.41 -4.16
C GLN A 115 10.76 10.97 -2.88
N ARG A 116 10.75 11.81 -1.83
CA ARG A 116 11.40 11.53 -0.53
C ARG A 116 10.45 10.94 0.51
N VAL A 117 9.15 10.90 0.25
CA VAL A 117 8.20 10.32 1.20
C VAL A 117 8.47 8.82 1.38
N PRO A 118 8.37 8.29 2.61
CA PRO A 118 8.61 6.88 2.85
C PRO A 118 7.53 6.02 2.18
N LEU A 119 7.96 4.95 1.52
CA LEU A 119 7.11 3.93 0.92
C LEU A 119 7.15 2.65 1.77
N PHE A 120 5.98 2.13 2.10
CA PHE A 120 5.77 0.83 2.71
C PHE A 120 4.95 -0.04 1.73
N CYS A 121 5.48 -1.19 1.32
CA CYS A 121 4.85 -2.05 0.31
C CYS A 121 4.69 -3.46 0.87
N ALA A 122 3.46 -3.96 0.97
CA ALA A 122 3.20 -5.36 1.22
C ALA A 122 3.52 -6.17 -0.04
N PHE A 123 4.41 -7.16 0.07
CA PHE A 123 4.84 -7.92 -1.09
C PHE A 123 5.33 -9.33 -0.74
N PRO A 124 5.24 -10.31 -1.67
CA PRO A 124 5.83 -11.63 -1.48
C PRO A 124 7.35 -11.55 -1.28
N VAL A 125 7.84 -12.13 -0.17
CA VAL A 125 9.25 -12.09 0.22
C VAL A 125 10.17 -12.73 -0.81
N ASP A 126 9.72 -13.82 -1.46
CA ASP A 126 10.52 -14.53 -2.47
C ASP A 126 10.68 -13.74 -3.77
N ARG A 127 9.78 -12.80 -4.03
CA ARG A 127 9.88 -11.82 -5.12
C ARG A 127 10.43 -10.48 -4.65
N GLY A 128 10.88 -10.39 -3.40
CA GLY A 128 11.52 -9.21 -2.82
C GLY A 128 12.71 -8.69 -3.63
N PRO A 129 13.63 -9.54 -4.12
CA PRO A 129 14.73 -9.10 -4.96
C PRO A 129 14.27 -8.42 -6.26
N GLU A 130 13.20 -8.91 -6.89
CA GLU A 130 12.60 -8.29 -8.09
C GLU A 130 12.05 -6.90 -7.75
N LEU A 131 11.31 -6.79 -6.63
CA LEU A 131 10.79 -5.51 -6.14
C LEU A 131 11.92 -4.50 -5.89
N GLN A 132 12.96 -4.92 -5.19
CA GLN A 132 14.10 -4.05 -4.88
C GLN A 132 14.84 -3.61 -6.14
N ALA A 133 15.02 -4.51 -7.12
CA ALA A 133 15.66 -4.19 -8.39
C ALA A 133 14.83 -3.18 -9.21
N ALA A 134 13.52 -3.38 -9.30
CA ALA A 134 12.62 -2.47 -10.01
C ALA A 134 12.64 -1.04 -9.42
N PHE A 135 12.55 -0.93 -8.09
CA PHE A 135 12.62 0.38 -7.43
C PHE A 135 14.02 1.01 -7.53
N ALA A 136 15.10 0.23 -7.53
CA ALA A 136 16.43 0.77 -7.77
C ALA A 136 16.61 1.28 -9.21
N ALA A 137 16.06 0.58 -10.21
CA ALA A 137 16.14 0.97 -11.61
C ALA A 137 15.31 2.23 -11.95
N SER A 138 14.30 2.55 -11.13
CA SER A 138 13.44 3.72 -11.31
C SER A 138 13.85 4.93 -10.46
N ASP A 139 15.06 4.95 -9.88
CA ASP A 139 15.51 5.93 -8.88
C ASP A 139 14.54 6.06 -7.68
N GLY A 140 13.85 4.97 -7.33
CA GLY A 140 12.89 4.89 -6.24
C GLY A 140 13.54 4.66 -4.87
N PRO A 141 12.72 4.65 -3.79
CA PRO A 141 13.21 4.44 -2.44
C PRO A 141 13.84 3.05 -2.26
N LYS A 142 14.89 2.98 -1.43
CA LYS A 142 15.47 1.70 -1.00
C LYS A 142 14.51 0.98 -0.06
N LEU A 143 14.00 -0.17 -0.51
CA LEU A 143 13.07 -1.00 0.22
C LEU A 143 13.78 -2.17 0.93
N VAL A 144 13.48 -2.39 2.21
CA VAL A 144 14.04 -3.50 3.00
C VAL A 144 12.90 -4.29 3.66
N PRO A 145 12.92 -5.63 3.59
CA PRO A 145 11.89 -6.46 4.18
C PRO A 145 11.87 -6.31 5.71
N LYS A 146 10.67 -6.28 6.27
CA LYS A 146 10.42 -6.33 7.72
C LYS A 146 10.24 -7.78 8.15
N PRO A 147 10.75 -8.17 9.33
CA PRO A 147 10.83 -9.58 9.73
C PRO A 147 9.47 -10.23 10.02
N ARG A 148 8.42 -9.43 10.20
CA ARG A 148 7.07 -9.92 10.55
C ARG A 148 6.18 -10.07 9.33
N HIS A 149 5.63 -11.26 9.14
CA HIS A 149 4.67 -11.57 8.10
C HIS A 149 3.35 -10.80 8.27
N LEU A 150 2.67 -10.59 7.15
CA LEU A 150 1.33 -10.00 7.08
C LEU A 150 0.30 -11.13 6.99
N THR A 151 -0.74 -11.06 7.82
CA THR A 151 -1.81 -12.06 7.89
C THR A 151 -3.13 -11.47 7.39
N TYR A 152 -3.99 -12.33 6.85
CA TYR A 152 -5.21 -11.94 6.13
C TYR A 152 -6.44 -12.65 6.69
N ARG A 153 -7.60 -12.00 6.61
CA ARG A 153 -8.89 -12.53 7.12
C ARG A 153 -9.38 -13.75 6.34
N SER A 154 -9.03 -13.79 5.07
CA SER A 154 -9.54 -14.76 4.11
C SER A 154 -8.94 -16.15 4.29
N THR A 155 -9.54 -17.12 3.61
CA THR A 155 -9.01 -18.49 3.46
C THR A 155 -7.77 -18.54 2.56
N VAL A 156 -6.98 -17.46 2.44
CA VAL A 156 -5.65 -17.53 1.84
C VAL A 156 -4.86 -18.59 2.62
N PRO A 157 -4.32 -19.62 1.96
CA PRO A 157 -3.60 -20.68 2.64
C PRO A 157 -2.53 -20.11 3.56
N ALA A 158 -2.40 -20.63 4.78
CA ALA A 158 -1.41 -20.16 5.75
C ALA A 158 0.01 -20.09 5.17
N ALA A 159 0.36 -21.03 4.28
CA ALA A 159 1.63 -21.05 3.56
C ALA A 159 1.84 -19.82 2.65
N THR A 160 0.78 -19.27 2.07
CA THR A 160 0.81 -18.03 1.27
C THR A 160 0.90 -16.80 2.16
N GLN A 161 0.16 -16.77 3.28
CA GLN A 161 0.22 -15.66 4.25
C GLN A 161 1.62 -15.51 4.86
N MET A 162 2.27 -16.63 5.19
CA MET A 162 3.65 -16.66 5.72
C MET A 162 4.71 -16.17 4.73
N ARG A 163 4.34 -15.83 3.48
CA ARG A 163 5.28 -15.35 2.46
C ARG A 163 5.13 -13.87 2.16
N ILE A 164 4.12 -13.19 2.72
CA ILE A 164 3.95 -11.75 2.52
C ILE A 164 4.56 -10.99 3.70
N VAL A 165 5.41 -10.02 3.40
CA VAL A 165 6.01 -9.12 4.39
C VAL A 165 5.84 -7.67 3.96
N LEU A 166 6.03 -6.75 4.91
CA LEU A 166 6.15 -5.34 4.58
C LEU A 166 7.59 -5.06 4.12
N PHE A 167 7.75 -4.36 3.01
CA PHE A 167 9.00 -3.75 2.57
C PHE A 167 8.92 -2.26 2.87
N GLY A 168 9.98 -1.65 3.41
CA GLY A 168 9.98 -0.22 3.70
C GLY A 168 11.35 0.36 4.06
N PRO A 169 11.43 1.61 4.52
CA PRO A 169 12.69 2.30 4.79
C PRO A 169 13.51 1.62 5.90
N ASN A 170 14.83 1.77 5.87
CA ASN A 170 15.70 1.33 6.96
C ASN A 170 15.34 2.02 8.29
N GLY A 171 15.50 1.31 9.41
CA GLY A 171 15.33 1.86 10.76
C GLY A 171 13.88 2.06 11.23
N VAL A 172 12.87 1.91 10.37
CA VAL A 172 11.47 1.89 10.80
C VAL A 172 11.08 0.46 11.18
N GLY A 173 10.86 0.23 12.48
CA GLY A 173 10.33 -1.03 12.99
C GLY A 173 8.83 -1.16 12.72
N CYS A 174 8.40 -2.33 12.24
CA CYS A 174 7.01 -2.67 11.94
C CYS A 174 6.72 -4.09 12.43
#